data_AF-A0A8B3LNE9-F1
#
_entry.id   AF-A0A8B3LNE9-F1
#
_cell.length_a   1.000
_cell.length_b   1.000
_cell.length_c   1.000
_cell.angle_alpha   90.00
_cell.angle_beta   90.00
_cell.angle_gamma   90.00
#
_symmetry.space_group_name_H-M   'P 1'
#
loop_
_entity.id
_entity.type
_entity.pdbx_description
1 polymer ?
#
loop_
_entity_poly.entity_id
_entity_poly.type
_entity_poly.pdbx_seq_one_letter_code
_entity_poly.pdbx_strand_id
1 'polypeptide(L)'
;MPAIPRKDILKKFRGMIAKSVPIVVGGAGTGLSAKAEEAGGIDLIIIYNSGRYRMAGRGSAAGLLAYGNANEIVKEMAYEVLPVVRHTPV
;
A
#
# COMPACT_ATOMS: atom_id res chain seq x y z
N MET A 1 -9.02 -2.67 -12.26
CA MET A 1 -8.02 -2.89 -11.20
C MET A 1 -7.23 -4.14 -11.55
N PRO A 2 -5.89 -4.13 -11.49
CA PRO A 2 -5.10 -5.33 -11.75
C PRO A 2 -5.36 -6.36 -10.65
N ALA A 3 -6.00 -7.48 -10.98
CA ALA A 3 -6.05 -8.64 -10.11
C ALA A 3 -4.81 -9.48 -10.38
N ILE A 4 -3.73 -9.24 -9.63
CA ILE A 4 -2.48 -9.99 -9.77
C ILE A 4 -2.60 -11.30 -8.98
N PRO A 5 -2.50 -12.48 -9.61
CA PRO A 5 -2.60 -13.74 -8.90
C PRO A 5 -1.50 -13.87 -7.83
N ARG A 6 -1.87 -14.34 -6.63
CA ARG A 6 -0.92 -14.57 -5.52
C ARG A 6 0.33 -15.37 -5.95
N LYS A 7 0.15 -16.37 -6.82
CA LYS A 7 1.26 -17.19 -7.32
C LYS A 7 2.31 -16.36 -8.07
N ASP A 8 1.89 -15.33 -8.81
CA ASP A 8 2.76 -14.50 -9.63
C ASP A 8 3.50 -13.47 -8.76
N ILE A 9 2.82 -12.89 -7.77
CA ILE A 9 3.44 -12.06 -6.73
C ILE A 9 4.54 -12.84 -5.99
N LEU A 10 4.21 -14.03 -5.49
CA LEU A 10 5.18 -14.86 -4.77
C LEU A 10 6.33 -15.33 -5.66
N LYS A 11 6.07 -15.60 -6.94
CA LYS A 11 7.11 -15.94 -7.92
C LYS A 11 8.09 -14.77 -8.11
N LYS A 12 7.58 -13.54 -8.27
CA LYS A 12 8.41 -12.32 -8.35
C LYS A 12 9.30 -12.20 -7.11
N PHE A 13 8.70 -12.22 -5.91
CA PHE A 13 9.41 -12.02 -4.65
C PHE A 13 10.45 -13.10 -4.37
N ARG A 14 10.13 -14.38 -4.58
CA ARG A 14 11.12 -15.47 -4.46
C ARG A 14 12.28 -15.31 -5.43
N GLY A 15 12.01 -14.84 -6.66
CA GLY A 15 13.05 -14.53 -7.63
C GLY A 15 13.96 -13.38 -7.21
N MET A 16 13.43 -12.36 -6.52
CA MET A 16 14.22 -11.26 -5.96
C MET A 16 15.12 -11.75 -4.82
N ILE A 17 14.56 -12.53 -3.89
CA ILE A 17 15.30 -13.15 -2.78
C ILE A 17 16.46 -14.01 -3.29
N ALA A 18 16.21 -14.85 -4.30
CA ALA A 18 17.23 -15.69 -4.91
C ALA A 18 18.38 -14.90 -5.57
N LYS A 19 18.11 -13.65 -5.97
CA LYS A 19 19.09 -12.71 -6.53
C LYS A 19 19.69 -11.76 -5.49
N SER A 20 19.38 -11.96 -4.20
CA SER A 20 19.76 -11.04 -3.12
C SER A 20 19.32 -9.59 -3.35
N VAL A 21 18.19 -9.39 -4.04
CA VAL A 21 17.57 -8.08 -4.24
C VAL A 21 16.54 -7.87 -3.13
N PRO A 22 16.59 -6.77 -2.36
CA PRO A 22 15.62 -6.50 -1.31
C PRO A 22 14.23 -6.29 -1.91
N ILE A 23 13.21 -6.72 -1.17
CA ILE A 23 11.80 -6.42 -1.48
C ILE A 23 11.42 -5.17 -0.68
N VAL A 24 10.92 -4.14 -1.37
CA VAL A 24 10.55 -2.87 -0.75
C VAL A 24 9.03 -2.73 -0.69
N VAL A 25 8.51 -2.53 0.51
CA VAL A 25 7.07 -2.36 0.76
C VAL A 25 6.77 -0.93 1.21
N GLY A 26 5.83 -0.29 0.54
CA GLY A 26 5.38 1.08 0.80
C GLY A 26 4.09 1.15 1.60
N GLY A 27 3.88 2.28 2.26
CA GLY A 27 2.69 2.54 3.06
C GLY A 27 1.98 3.78 2.55
N ALA A 28 0.98 3.62 1.68
CA ALA A 28 0.29 4.75 1.07
C ALA A 28 -0.89 5.24 1.92
N GLY A 29 -0.86 6.51 2.31
CA GLY A 29 -1.97 7.18 3.00
C GLY A 29 -2.95 7.94 2.08
N THR A 30 -2.58 8.11 0.81
CA THR A 30 -3.37 8.78 -0.23
C THR A 30 -3.14 8.13 -1.59
N GLY A 31 -4.02 8.37 -2.56
CA GLY A 31 -3.80 7.98 -3.95
C GLY A 31 -2.53 8.58 -4.57
N LEU A 32 -2.16 9.82 -4.21
CA LEU A 32 -0.92 10.44 -4.69
C LEU A 32 0.32 9.70 -4.20
N SER A 33 0.35 9.32 -2.91
CA SER A 33 1.42 8.50 -2.35
C SER A 33 1.55 7.18 -3.12
N ALA A 34 0.44 6.47 -3.33
CA ALA A 34 0.44 5.19 -4.05
C ALA A 34 0.94 5.32 -5.49
N LYS A 35 0.50 6.37 -6.20
CA LYS A 35 0.94 6.66 -7.58
C LYS A 35 2.45 6.96 -7.64
N ALA A 36 2.97 7.71 -6.67
CA ALA A 36 4.39 8.02 -6.59
C ALA A 36 5.22 6.77 -6.24
N GLU A 37 4.74 5.94 -5.32
CA GLU A 37 5.36 4.66 -4.95
C GLU A 37 5.43 3.70 -6.15
N GLU A 38 4.35 3.55 -6.92
CA GLU A 38 4.36 2.75 -8.15
C GLU A 38 5.33 3.31 -9.20
N ALA A 39 5.34 4.63 -9.41
CA ALA A 39 6.29 5.28 -10.32
C ALA A 39 7.75 5.11 -9.87
N GLY A 40 8.00 4.96 -8.58
CA GLY A 40 9.31 4.65 -7.99
C GLY A 40 9.71 3.18 -8.07
N GLY A 41 8.86 2.30 -8.61
CA GLY A 41 9.15 0.88 -8.77
C GLY A 41 9.00 0.05 -7.50
N ILE A 42 8.13 0.46 -6.56
CA ILE A 42 7.89 -0.29 -5.32
C ILE A 42 7.35 -1.70 -5.61
N ASP A 43 7.60 -2.66 -4.71
CA ASP A 43 7.21 -4.05 -4.94
C ASP A 43 5.79 -4.38 -4.47
N LEU A 44 5.33 -3.69 -3.42
CA LEU A 44 4.04 -3.88 -2.77
C LEU A 44 3.66 -2.59 -2.05
N ILE A 45 2.38 -2.23 -2.11
CA ILE A 45 1.81 -1.09 -1.38
C ILE A 45 0.87 -1.64 -0.32
N ILE A 46 0.86 -1.04 0.86
CA ILE A 46 -0.08 -1.37 1.93
C ILE A 46 -0.83 -0.10 2.34
N ILE A 47 -2.15 -0.18 2.46
CA ILE A 47 -3.00 0.94 2.85
C ILE A 47 -3.77 0.64 4.14
N TYR A 48 -3.88 1.63 5.02
CA TYR A 48 -4.55 1.53 6.33
C TYR A 48 -4.73 2.92 6.95
N ASN A 49 -5.59 3.00 7.96
CA ASN A 49 -5.97 4.25 8.64
C ASN A 49 -4.78 5.10 9.14
N SER A 50 -3.75 4.51 9.75
CA SER A 50 -2.57 5.29 10.18
C SER A 50 -1.85 5.94 9.00
N GLY A 51 -1.90 5.35 7.79
CA GLY A 51 -1.41 6.00 6.57
C GLY A 51 -2.16 7.29 6.30
N ARG A 52 -3.50 7.25 6.26
CA ARG A 52 -4.36 8.43 6.09
C ARG A 52 -4.10 9.48 7.19
N TYR A 53 -3.97 9.05 8.44
CA TYR A 53 -3.71 9.95 9.57
C TYR A 53 -2.34 10.62 9.50
N ARG A 54 -1.29 9.89 9.08
CA ARG A 54 0.03 10.50 8.81
C ARG A 54 -0.06 11.57 7.75
N MET A 55 -0.78 11.31 6.67
CA MET A 55 -0.97 12.29 5.59
C MET A 55 -1.83 13.49 6.02
N ALA A 56 -2.57 13.38 7.11
CA ALA A 56 -3.26 14.48 7.78
C ALA A 56 -2.42 15.20 8.86
N GLY A 57 -1.13 14.86 8.99
CA GLY A 57 -0.22 15.46 9.98
C GLY A 57 -0.45 14.96 11.41
N ARG A 58 -0.79 13.67 11.59
CA ARG A 58 -0.94 13.03 12.91
C ARG A 58 0.07 11.89 13.08
N GLY A 59 0.39 11.56 14.32
CA GLY A 59 1.30 10.46 14.65
C GLY A 59 0.72 9.09 14.29
N SER A 60 1.59 8.12 13.94
CA SER A 60 1.19 6.76 13.53
C SER A 60 0.30 6.05 14.55
N ALA A 61 0.52 6.30 15.84
CA ALA A 61 -0.24 5.69 16.93
C ALA A 61 -1.72 6.12 16.95
N ALA A 62 -2.09 7.21 16.26
CA ALA A 62 -3.48 7.65 16.15
C ALA A 62 -4.39 6.58 15.52
N GLY A 63 -3.86 5.70 14.67
CA GLY A 63 -4.63 4.59 14.08
C GLY A 63 -5.03 3.48 15.05
N LEU A 64 -4.49 3.47 16.28
CA LEU A 64 -4.82 2.50 17.31
C LEU A 64 -5.84 3.04 18.33
N LEU A 65 -6.15 4.33 18.29
CA LEU A 65 -7.06 4.99 19.22
C LEU A 65 -8.48 5.06 18.66
N ALA A 66 -9.44 5.40 19.52
CA ALA A 66 -10.86 5.50 19.19
C ALA A 66 -11.22 6.75 18.35
N TYR A 67 -10.45 7.04 17.31
CA TYR A 67 -10.67 8.18 16.40
C TYR A 67 -11.41 7.79 15.11
N GLY A 68 -11.67 6.50 14.90
CA GLY A 68 -12.44 5.98 13.77
C GLY A 68 -12.30 4.47 13.64
N ASN A 69 -13.17 3.86 12.84
CA ASN A 69 -13.13 2.43 12.54
C ASN A 69 -12.10 2.13 11.45
N ALA A 70 -11.02 1.42 11.80
CA ALA A 70 -9.94 1.11 10.87
C ALA A 70 -10.38 0.33 9.61
N ASN A 71 -11.33 -0.60 9.77
CA ASN A 71 -11.79 -1.45 8.67
C ASN A 71 -12.74 -0.72 7.71
N GLU A 72 -13.47 0.27 8.20
CA GLU A 72 -14.27 1.16 7.34
C GLU A 72 -13.35 2.11 6.58
N ILE A 73 -12.42 2.76 7.29
CA ILE A 73 -11.47 3.69 6.70
C ILE A 73 -10.65 3.04 5.58
N VAL A 74 -10.15 1.81 5.76
CA VAL A 74 -9.36 1.15 4.70
C VAL A 74 -10.20 0.84 3.46
N LYS A 75 -11.49 0.49 3.63
CA LYS A 75 -12.42 0.31 2.52
C LYS A 75 -12.68 1.63 1.79
N GLU A 76 -12.76 2.75 2.49
CA GLU A 76 -12.88 4.07 1.87
C GLU A 76 -11.60 4.45 1.10
N MET A 77 -10.43 4.21 1.70
CA MET A 77 -9.14 4.49 1.06
C MET A 77 -8.96 3.72 -0.24
N ALA A 78 -9.60 2.56 -0.39
CA ALA A 78 -9.58 1.76 -1.61
C ALA A 78 -10.04 2.56 -2.84
N TYR A 79 -11.04 3.45 -2.69
CA TYR A 79 -11.53 4.30 -3.79
C TYR A 79 -10.51 5.35 -4.24
N GLU A 80 -9.59 5.76 -3.36
CA GLU A 80 -8.54 6.72 -3.67
C GLU A 80 -7.31 6.06 -4.30
N VAL A 81 -7.03 4.80 -3.93
CA VAL A 81 -5.76 4.12 -4.23
C VAL A 81 -5.88 3.15 -5.41
N LEU A 82 -6.85 2.24 -5.38
CA LEU A 82 -6.97 1.16 -6.37
C LEU A 82 -7.15 1.66 -7.83
N PRO A 83 -7.81 2.80 -8.10
CA PRO A 83 -7.93 3.32 -9.47
C PRO A 83 -6.63 3.89 -10.05
N VAL A 84 -5.70 4.34 -9.20
CA VAL A 84 -4.48 5.04 -9.63
C VAL A 84 -3.24 4.16 -9.68
N VAL A 85 -3.26 2.99 -9.03
CA VAL A 85 -2.22 1.95 -9.13
C VAL A 85 -2.56 1.00 -10.28
N ARG A 86 -1.61 0.74 -11.18
CA ARG A 86 -1.83 0.05 -12.46
C ARG A 86 -1.27 -1.37 -12.52
N HIS A 87 -0.16 -1.64 -11.85
CA HIS A 87 0.60 -2.88 -12.00
C HIS A 87 1.34 -3.33 -10.73
N THR A 88 1.29 -2.54 -9.65
CA THR A 88 1.78 -2.95 -8.33
C THR A 88 0.66 -3.56 -7.50
N PRO A 89 0.89 -4.67 -6.77
CA PRO A 89 -0.08 -5.21 -5.83
C PRO A 89 -0.30 -4.23 -4.65
N VAL A 90 -1.56 -4.11 -4.24
CA VAL A 90 -2.03 -3.31 -3.08
C VAL A 90 -2.82 -4.22 -2.15
#